data_AF-A0A1Z1WLD9-F1
#
_entry.id   AF-A0A1Z1WLD9-F1
#
_cell.length_a   1.000
_cell.length_b   1.000
_cell.length_c   1.000
_cell.angle_alpha   90.00
_cell.angle_beta   90.00
_cell.angle_gamma   90.00
#
_symmetry.space_group_name_H-M   'P 1'
#
loop_
_entity.id
_entity.type
_entity.pdbx_description
1 polymer ?
#
loop_
_entity_poly.entity_id
_entity_poly.type
_entity_poly.pdbx_seq_one_letter_code
_entity_poly.pdbx_strand_id
1 'polypeptide(L)'
;MLQYEELRIRVRPVGPSHCLVAVSGPACALGVITVDGAPAAFRARWDRLVEADLGLAPMGERHTAEQLRELGRDVYALLFGGAGQGGGAGGVGEAGSCLAAALELAQRLRPPRGLRLRFDLPPHLRELPLEALCAPAGLPQQSLALGPGYSLARSLPGGPLGRRLPDPADEPSLIRLVVACASPAGSGPALRVDTEVAALRHELPEVAVRTTVVERATRERLEAALGAHGDLPTAVLLIAHGTYDEDLGKGVVHLETDRGGVDPVPADLLSGILLKAPGCASPSSTSVPEPTVRAATACTPSRSPGSRRRWSAGACPRSSPCAAGSATCRRAASARNS
;
A
#
# COMPACT_ATOMS: atom_id res chain seq x y z
N MET A 1 -0.69 -10.20 18.47
CA MET A 1 -0.93 -9.60 17.15
C MET A 1 -2.33 -9.00 17.11
N LEU A 2 -2.49 -7.71 16.78
CA LEU A 2 -3.81 -7.06 16.70
C LEU A 2 -4.58 -7.63 15.50
N GLN A 3 -5.82 -8.08 15.71
CA GLN A 3 -6.69 -8.51 14.61
C GLN A 3 -7.36 -7.28 13.97
N TYR A 4 -7.69 -7.36 12.69
CA TYR A 4 -8.26 -6.23 11.94
C TYR A 4 -9.62 -6.60 11.33
N GLU A 5 -10.57 -5.68 11.43
CA GLU A 5 -11.75 -5.65 10.55
C GLU A 5 -11.40 -4.96 9.22
N GLU A 6 -12.06 -5.33 8.12
CA GLU A 6 -11.75 -4.79 6.79
C GLU A 6 -12.81 -3.77 6.34
N LEU A 7 -12.37 -2.55 6.00
CA LEU A 7 -13.17 -1.54 5.31
C LEU A 7 -12.66 -1.39 3.87
N ARG A 8 -13.50 -1.78 2.91
CA ARG A 8 -13.20 -1.73 1.47
C ARG A 8 -13.67 -0.41 0.89
N ILE A 9 -12.76 0.32 0.26
CA ILE A 9 -12.99 1.59 -0.41
C ILE A 9 -12.78 1.36 -1.90
N ARG A 10 -13.88 1.34 -2.65
CA ARG A 10 -13.88 1.11 -4.10
C ARG A 10 -14.23 2.40 -4.82
N VAL A 11 -13.33 2.85 -5.68
CA VAL A 11 -13.54 4.04 -6.48
C VAL A 11 -13.76 3.63 -7.94
N ARG A 12 -14.81 4.15 -8.57
CA ARG A 12 -15.19 3.82 -9.95
C ARG A 12 -15.54 5.08 -10.74
N PRO A 13 -15.00 5.28 -11.95
CA PRO A 13 -15.38 6.42 -12.76
C PRO A 13 -16.84 6.32 -13.19
N VAL A 14 -17.58 7.41 -13.06
CA VAL A 14 -18.98 7.54 -13.52
C VAL A 14 -19.17 8.70 -14.51
N GLY A 15 -18.13 9.50 -14.72
CA GLY A 15 -18.07 10.59 -15.69
C GLY A 15 -16.63 11.03 -15.95
N PRO A 16 -16.40 12.07 -16.77
CA PRO A 16 -15.06 12.53 -17.12
C PRO A 16 -14.26 13.06 -15.92
N SER A 17 -14.94 13.67 -14.95
CA SER A 17 -14.36 14.22 -13.73
C SER A 17 -15.02 13.68 -12.45
N HIS A 18 -15.87 12.66 -12.55
CA HIS A 18 -16.65 12.18 -11.40
C HIS A 18 -16.38 10.71 -11.14
N CYS A 19 -16.15 10.39 -9.87
CA CYS A 19 -15.99 9.02 -9.41
C CYS A 19 -17.00 8.69 -8.31
N LEU A 20 -17.57 7.49 -8.36
CA LEU A 20 -18.32 6.89 -7.28
C LEU A 20 -17.35 6.26 -6.29
N VAL A 21 -17.51 6.58 -5.01
CA VAL A 21 -16.77 6.01 -3.88
C VAL A 21 -17.73 5.15 -3.06
N ALA A 22 -17.55 3.84 -3.12
CA ALA A 22 -18.30 2.88 -2.32
C ALA A 22 -17.43 2.39 -1.16
N VAL A 23 -17.90 2.60 0.06
CA VAL A 23 -17.28 2.12 1.29
C VAL A 23 -18.12 0.97 1.85
N SER A 24 -17.48 -0.17 2.14
CA SER A 24 -18.19 -1.38 2.62
C SER A 24 -17.36 -2.16 3.62
N GLY A 25 -18.00 -2.66 4.69
CA GLY A 25 -17.35 -3.34 5.79
C GLY A 25 -18.19 -3.22 7.08
N PRO A 26 -17.57 -2.98 8.25
CA PRO A 26 -18.29 -2.72 9.50
C PRO A 26 -19.28 -1.56 9.42
N ALA A 27 -19.01 -0.57 8.58
CA ALA A 27 -19.93 0.48 8.18
C ALA A 27 -19.94 0.59 6.65
N CYS A 28 -21.00 1.18 6.09
CA CYS A 28 -21.18 1.34 4.66
C CYS A 28 -21.58 2.77 4.31
N ALA A 29 -21.06 3.29 3.19
CA ALA A 29 -21.44 4.58 2.63
C ALA A 29 -21.23 4.58 1.12
N LEU A 30 -21.90 5.48 0.43
CA LEU A 30 -21.77 5.68 -1.00
C LEU A 30 -21.73 7.17 -1.30
N GLY A 31 -20.63 7.66 -1.88
CA GLY A 31 -20.48 9.06 -2.24
C GLY A 31 -20.07 9.23 -3.70
N VAL A 32 -20.25 10.44 -4.22
CA VAL A 32 -19.65 10.86 -5.49
C VAL A 32 -18.61 11.93 -5.17
N ILE A 33 -17.41 11.74 -5.71
CA ILE A 33 -16.32 12.72 -5.62
C ILE A 33 -16.08 13.32 -7.00
N THR A 34 -15.69 14.59 -7.00
CA THR A 34 -15.17 15.24 -8.20
C THR A 34 -13.65 15.15 -8.18
N VAL A 35 -13.09 14.54 -9.22
CA VAL A 35 -11.66 14.47 -9.49
C VAL A 35 -11.35 15.64 -10.43
N ASP A 36 -11.32 16.84 -9.86
CA ASP A 36 -10.86 18.04 -10.56
C ASP A 36 -9.34 18.18 -10.41
N GLY A 37 -8.66 18.56 -11.49
CA GLY A 37 -7.20 18.65 -11.54
C GLY A 37 -6.51 17.33 -11.91
N ALA A 38 -5.18 17.30 -11.79
CA ALA A 38 -4.36 16.15 -12.14
C ALA A 38 -3.98 15.39 -10.87
N PRO A 39 -4.52 14.18 -10.60
CA PRO A 39 -4.01 13.29 -9.54
C PRO A 39 -2.49 13.05 -9.62
N ALA A 40 -1.93 13.15 -10.82
CA ALA A 40 -0.49 13.17 -11.06
C ALA A 40 0.25 14.29 -10.30
N ALA A 41 -0.40 15.43 -10.01
CA ALA A 41 0.18 16.51 -9.22
C ALA A 41 0.37 16.13 -7.74
N PHE A 42 -0.54 15.32 -7.16
CA PHE A 42 -0.35 14.79 -5.81
C PHE A 42 0.87 13.86 -5.77
N ARG A 43 1.02 12.99 -6.78
CA ARG A 43 2.19 12.13 -6.90
C ARG A 43 3.48 12.93 -7.08
N ALA A 44 3.49 13.92 -7.97
CA ALA A 44 4.66 14.78 -8.17
C ALA A 44 5.02 15.62 -6.93
N ARG A 45 4.03 16.02 -6.12
CA ARG A 45 4.28 16.68 -4.82
C ARG A 45 4.86 15.70 -3.81
N TRP A 46 4.33 14.48 -3.72
CA TRP A 46 4.89 13.40 -2.90
C TRP A 46 6.36 13.15 -3.26
N ASP A 47 6.67 12.94 -4.54
CA ASP A 47 8.01 12.61 -5.00
C ASP A 47 9.02 13.71 -4.65
N ARG A 48 8.65 15.00 -4.83
CA ARG A 48 9.49 16.12 -4.41
C ARG A 48 9.71 16.17 -2.89
N LEU A 49 8.70 15.84 -2.09
CA LEU A 49 8.83 15.80 -0.65
C LEU A 49 9.73 14.64 -0.20
N VAL A 50 9.65 13.49 -0.86
CA VAL A 50 10.56 12.36 -0.63
C VAL A 50 11.99 12.73 -1.03
N GLU A 51 12.19 13.33 -2.20
CA GLU A 51 13.52 13.80 -2.63
C GLU A 51 14.11 14.84 -1.68
N ALA A 52 13.29 15.78 -1.20
CA ALA A 52 13.70 16.77 -0.21
C ALA A 52 14.06 16.13 1.14
N ASP A 53 13.28 15.16 1.60
CA ASP A 53 13.55 14.43 2.84
C ASP A 53 14.85 13.65 2.73
N LEU A 54 15.09 12.98 1.60
CA LEU A 54 16.32 12.25 1.28
C LEU A 54 17.54 13.15 1.00
N GLY A 55 17.40 14.48 1.06
CA GLY A 55 18.49 15.43 0.76
C GLY A 55 18.90 15.48 -0.71
N LEU A 56 18.08 14.95 -1.62
CA LEU A 56 18.29 14.98 -3.07
C LEU A 56 17.77 16.26 -3.72
N ALA A 57 16.91 16.99 -3.01
CA ALA A 57 16.34 18.28 -3.41
C ALA A 57 16.37 19.27 -2.23
N PRO A 58 16.34 20.59 -2.48
CA PRO A 58 16.25 21.57 -1.40
C PRO A 58 14.92 21.43 -0.64
N MET A 59 14.99 21.46 0.70
CA MET A 59 13.83 21.31 1.59
C MET A 59 12.80 22.46 1.47
N GLY A 60 13.25 23.64 1.03
CA GLY A 60 12.45 24.86 0.99
C GLY A 60 12.30 25.50 2.38
N GLU A 61 11.36 26.44 2.50
CA GLU A 61 11.15 27.23 3.73
C GLU A 61 10.33 26.52 4.81
N ARG A 62 9.59 25.46 4.46
CA ARG A 62 8.73 24.70 5.38
C ARG A 62 9.24 23.27 5.56
N HIS A 63 9.11 22.71 6.75
CA HIS A 63 9.53 21.33 7.04
C HIS A 63 8.78 20.31 6.17
N THR A 64 9.48 19.28 5.68
CA THR A 64 8.91 18.20 4.83
C THR A 64 7.71 17.54 5.50
N ALA A 65 7.79 17.29 6.80
CA ALA A 65 6.72 16.67 7.59
C ALA A 65 5.41 17.48 7.60
N GLU A 66 5.50 18.81 7.69
CA GLU A 66 4.34 19.69 7.63
C GLU A 66 3.69 19.66 6.23
N GLN A 67 4.51 19.80 5.20
CA GLN A 67 4.07 19.74 3.81
C GLN A 67 3.47 18.38 3.44
N LEU A 68 3.95 17.29 4.05
CA LEU A 68 3.42 15.93 3.90
C LEU A 68 2.04 15.78 4.53
N ARG A 69 1.81 16.36 5.72
CA ARG A 69 0.50 16.37 6.36
C ARG A 69 -0.51 17.17 5.53
N GLU A 70 -0.10 18.30 4.95
CA GLU A 70 -0.95 19.06 4.03
C GLU A 70 -1.33 18.23 2.79
N LEU A 71 -0.34 17.62 2.13
CA LEU A 71 -0.60 16.69 1.01
C LEU A 71 -1.56 15.57 1.42
N GLY A 72 -1.35 14.99 2.59
CA GLY A 72 -2.20 13.96 3.16
C GLY A 72 -3.66 14.40 3.35
N ARG A 73 -3.88 15.64 3.79
CA ARG A 73 -5.20 16.25 3.94
C ARG A 73 -5.86 16.53 2.60
N ASP A 74 -5.10 16.94 1.60
CA ASP A 74 -5.62 17.16 0.26
C ASP A 74 -6.09 15.82 -0.37
N VAL A 75 -5.32 14.74 -0.20
CA VAL A 75 -5.72 13.39 -0.63
C VAL A 75 -6.93 12.89 0.18
N TYR A 76 -6.98 13.18 1.48
CA TYR A 76 -8.13 12.84 2.31
C TYR A 76 -9.39 13.58 1.84
N ALA A 77 -9.29 14.88 1.56
CA ALA A 77 -10.39 15.68 1.05
C ALA A 77 -10.89 15.18 -0.31
N LEU A 78 -9.98 14.74 -1.20
CA LEU A 78 -10.37 14.13 -2.47
C LEU A 78 -11.19 12.85 -2.29
N LEU A 79 -10.78 11.96 -1.40
CA LEU A 79 -11.38 10.62 -1.25
C LEU A 79 -12.58 10.57 -0.30
N PHE A 80 -12.57 11.41 0.73
CA PHE A 80 -13.49 11.37 1.87
C PHE A 80 -14.17 12.72 2.15
N GLY A 81 -13.82 13.78 1.42
CA GLY A 81 -14.53 15.05 1.47
C GLY A 81 -15.91 14.93 0.84
N GLY A 82 -16.83 15.79 1.28
CA GLY A 82 -18.14 15.92 0.63
C GLY A 82 -18.05 16.71 -0.67
N ALA A 83 -18.87 16.37 -1.67
CA ALA A 83 -19.08 17.19 -2.85
C ALA A 83 -19.88 18.45 -2.47
N GLY A 84 -19.21 19.45 -1.88
CA GLY A 84 -19.78 20.76 -1.62
C GLY A 84 -19.52 21.70 -2.79
N GLN A 85 -20.56 21.99 -3.57
CA GLN A 85 -20.56 23.08 -4.54
C GLN A 85 -20.27 24.42 -3.81
N GLY A 86 -19.24 25.14 -4.26
CA GLY A 86 -18.98 26.54 -3.86
C GLY A 86 -18.01 26.69 -2.68
N GLY A 87 -16.99 27.54 -2.87
CA GLY A 87 -15.86 27.74 -1.96
C GLY A 87 -16.26 27.94 -0.49
N GLY A 88 -15.79 27.03 0.36
CA GLY A 88 -15.94 27.07 1.80
C GLY A 88 -15.34 25.82 2.41
N ALA A 89 -14.47 25.98 3.40
CA ALA A 89 -13.64 24.93 3.98
C ALA A 89 -14.44 23.78 4.65
N GLY A 90 -13.94 22.54 4.52
CA GLY A 90 -13.75 21.67 5.68
C GLY A 90 -14.83 20.64 6.05
N GLY A 91 -15.73 20.23 5.15
CA GLY A 91 -16.74 19.20 5.45
C GLY A 91 -16.26 17.75 5.26
N VAL A 92 -16.50 16.88 6.25
CA VAL A 92 -16.33 15.43 6.12
C VAL A 92 -17.50 14.86 5.32
N GLY A 93 -17.22 14.19 4.19
CA GLY A 93 -18.23 13.51 3.39
C GLY A 93 -18.73 12.22 4.03
N GLU A 94 -19.77 11.62 3.47
CA GLU A 94 -20.36 10.37 4.00
C GLU A 94 -19.33 9.24 4.13
N ALA A 95 -18.39 9.14 3.18
CA ALA A 95 -17.30 8.19 3.22
C ALA A 95 -16.34 8.42 4.41
N GLY A 96 -16.05 9.69 4.75
CA GLY A 96 -15.22 10.03 5.91
C GLY A 96 -15.92 9.78 7.24
N SER A 97 -17.22 10.07 7.34
CA SER A 97 -18.03 9.73 8.52
C SER A 97 -18.13 8.21 8.71
N CYS A 98 -18.27 7.46 7.61
CA CYS A 98 -18.27 6.01 7.61
C CYS A 98 -16.94 5.42 8.10
N LEU A 99 -15.81 6.04 7.75
CA LEU A 99 -14.49 5.62 8.22
C LEU A 99 -14.36 5.73 9.74
N ALA A 100 -14.80 6.86 10.33
CA ALA A 100 -14.80 7.05 11.78
C ALA A 100 -15.70 6.02 12.49
N ALA A 101 -16.93 5.85 12.00
CA ALA A 101 -17.87 4.87 12.55
C ALA A 101 -17.34 3.43 12.47
N ALA A 102 -16.69 3.06 11.37
CA ALA A 102 -16.12 1.72 11.21
C ALA A 102 -15.01 1.43 12.23
N LEU A 103 -14.15 2.40 12.55
CA LEU A 103 -13.13 2.22 13.59
C LEU A 103 -13.78 2.04 14.95
N GLU A 104 -14.75 2.87 15.31
CA GLU A 104 -15.46 2.75 16.59
C GLU A 104 -16.16 1.40 16.75
N LEU A 105 -16.72 0.86 15.66
CA LEU A 105 -17.33 -0.47 15.68
C LEU A 105 -16.28 -1.56 15.88
N ALA A 106 -15.14 -1.48 15.19
CA ALA A 106 -14.03 -2.43 15.33
C ALA A 106 -13.44 -2.43 16.76
N GLN A 107 -13.31 -1.26 17.38
CA GLN A 107 -12.80 -1.11 18.75
C GLN A 107 -13.77 -1.62 19.82
N ARG A 108 -15.08 -1.62 19.53
CA ARG A 108 -16.11 -2.14 20.45
C ARG A 108 -16.17 -3.67 20.51
N LEU A 109 -15.52 -4.38 19.58
CA LEU A 109 -15.46 -5.85 19.59
C LEU A 109 -14.69 -6.40 20.81
N ARG A 110 -14.85 -7.71 21.04
CA ARG A 110 -14.18 -8.46 22.10
C ARG A 110 -13.52 -9.70 21.50
N PRO A 111 -12.17 -9.73 21.36
CA PRO A 111 -11.22 -8.66 21.67
C PRO A 111 -11.34 -7.44 20.73
N PRO A 112 -10.88 -6.24 21.15
CA PRO A 112 -10.83 -5.07 20.28
C PRO A 112 -9.98 -5.32 19.02
N ARG A 113 -10.40 -4.73 17.91
CA ARG A 113 -9.73 -4.88 16.61
C ARG A 113 -9.32 -3.54 16.03
N GLY A 114 -8.26 -3.55 15.22
CA GLY A 114 -7.92 -2.45 14.33
C GLY A 114 -8.80 -2.44 13.09
N LEU A 115 -8.63 -1.42 12.24
CA LEU A 115 -9.34 -1.27 10.97
C LEU A 115 -8.35 -1.28 9.81
N ARG A 116 -8.47 -2.27 8.93
CA ARG A 116 -7.72 -2.34 7.67
C ARG A 116 -8.51 -1.65 6.56
N LEU A 117 -7.95 -0.59 6.00
CA LEU A 117 -8.49 0.13 4.85
C LEU A 117 -7.94 -0.47 3.57
N ARG A 118 -8.82 -1.03 2.76
CA ARG A 118 -8.44 -1.62 1.47
C ARG A 118 -8.95 -0.76 0.33
N PHE A 119 -8.03 -0.15 -0.41
CA PHE A 119 -8.33 0.70 -1.56
C PHE A 119 -8.35 -0.09 -2.87
N ASP A 120 -9.33 0.19 -3.71
CA ASP A 120 -9.45 -0.28 -5.08
C ASP A 120 -9.74 0.94 -5.96
N LEU A 121 -8.68 1.45 -6.59
CA LEU A 121 -8.66 2.74 -7.29
C LEU A 121 -8.59 2.56 -8.82
N PRO A 122 -9.29 3.41 -9.60
CA PRO A 122 -9.18 3.40 -11.06
C PRO A 122 -7.79 3.88 -11.52
N PRO A 123 -7.36 3.57 -12.76
CA PRO A 123 -6.00 3.86 -13.25
C PRO A 123 -5.46 5.24 -12.93
N HIS A 124 -6.26 6.29 -13.15
CA HIS A 124 -5.86 7.69 -12.96
C HIS A 124 -5.73 8.11 -11.49
N LEU A 125 -6.19 7.29 -10.53
CA LEU A 125 -6.05 7.54 -9.08
C LEU A 125 -5.10 6.54 -8.41
N ARG A 126 -4.51 5.59 -9.13
CA ARG A 126 -3.66 4.56 -8.53
C ARG A 126 -2.43 5.15 -7.84
N GLU A 127 -1.89 6.21 -8.38
CA GLU A 127 -0.67 6.85 -7.87
C GLU A 127 -0.93 7.87 -6.75
N LEU A 128 -2.15 7.94 -6.23
CA LEU A 128 -2.41 8.76 -5.04
C LEU A 128 -1.52 8.28 -3.87
N PRO A 129 -0.85 9.19 -3.15
CA PRO A 129 0.00 8.85 -2.01
C PRO A 129 -0.87 8.55 -0.78
N LEU A 130 -1.47 7.37 -0.75
CA LEU A 130 -2.33 6.90 0.33
C LEU A 130 -1.59 6.77 1.66
N GLU A 131 -0.27 6.60 1.60
CA GLU A 131 0.64 6.54 2.74
C GLU A 131 0.72 7.90 3.46
N ALA A 132 0.46 9.01 2.75
CA ALA A 132 0.39 10.34 3.33
C ALA A 132 -0.94 10.63 4.05
N LEU A 133 -1.96 9.77 3.88
CA LEU A 133 -3.35 10.09 4.19
C LEU A 133 -3.52 10.59 5.63
N CYS A 134 -4.01 11.83 5.74
CA CYS A 134 -4.11 12.60 6.98
C CYS A 134 -5.51 13.22 7.03
N ALA A 135 -6.30 12.94 8.07
CA ALA A 135 -7.57 13.62 8.24
C ALA A 135 -7.38 15.09 8.68
N PRO A 136 -8.39 15.95 8.47
CA PRO A 136 -8.38 17.33 8.95
C PRO A 136 -8.01 17.49 10.43
N ALA A 137 -7.39 18.63 10.76
CA ALA A 137 -7.09 19.00 12.13
C ALA A 137 -8.40 19.09 12.94
N GLY A 138 -8.50 18.28 13.99
CA GLY A 138 -9.73 18.14 14.80
C GLY A 138 -10.40 16.77 14.71
N LEU A 139 -10.00 15.94 13.75
CA LEU A 139 -10.41 14.53 13.69
C LEU A 139 -9.32 13.62 14.28
N PRO A 140 -9.68 12.48 14.91
CA PRO A 140 -8.70 11.57 15.50
C PRO A 140 -7.79 10.90 14.46
N GLN A 141 -8.16 10.91 13.18
CA GLN A 141 -7.45 10.25 12.08
C GLN A 141 -6.30 11.08 11.47
N GLN A 142 -5.54 11.83 12.27
CA GLN A 142 -4.51 12.77 11.78
C GLN A 142 -3.31 12.09 11.08
N SER A 143 -3.10 10.79 11.24
CA SER A 143 -2.18 10.04 10.39
C SER A 143 -2.66 8.59 10.31
N LEU A 144 -3.28 8.23 9.19
CA LEU A 144 -3.87 6.90 9.04
C LEU A 144 -2.82 5.81 8.87
N ALA A 145 -1.69 6.13 8.22
CA ALA A 145 -0.58 5.19 8.05
C ALA A 145 0.15 4.90 9.37
N LEU A 146 0.25 5.89 10.24
CA LEU A 146 0.98 5.80 11.51
C LEU A 146 0.07 5.49 12.71
N GLY A 147 -1.26 5.48 12.50
CA GLY A 147 -2.22 5.21 13.55
C GLY A 147 -2.20 3.73 13.96
N PRO A 148 -1.98 3.38 15.24
CA PRO A 148 -1.87 1.99 15.68
C PRO A 148 -3.17 1.19 15.48
N GLY A 149 -4.30 1.88 15.36
CA GLY A 149 -5.60 1.28 15.07
C GLY A 149 -5.88 1.05 13.58
N TYR A 150 -4.97 1.42 12.68
CA TYR A 150 -5.19 1.35 11.24
C TYR A 150 -4.17 0.46 10.52
N SER A 151 -4.57 -0.06 9.36
CA SER A 151 -3.70 -0.73 8.41
C SER A 151 -4.12 -0.30 7.01
N LEU A 152 -3.24 0.33 6.24
CA LEU A 152 -3.53 0.73 4.86
C LEU A 152 -3.09 -0.37 3.90
N ALA A 153 -3.96 -0.72 2.95
CA ALA A 153 -3.65 -1.67 1.89
C ALA A 153 -4.21 -1.16 0.56
N ARG A 154 -3.38 -1.15 -0.48
CA ARG A 154 -3.81 -0.85 -1.86
C ARG A 154 -3.92 -2.12 -2.68
N SER A 155 -5.00 -2.26 -3.44
CA SER A 155 -5.13 -3.31 -4.43
C SER A 155 -4.38 -2.87 -5.68
N LEU A 156 -3.20 -3.45 -5.93
CA LEU A 156 -2.55 -3.27 -7.23
C LEU A 156 -3.29 -4.14 -8.26
N PRO A 157 -3.58 -3.62 -9.46
CA PRO A 157 -4.07 -4.45 -10.55
C PRO A 157 -2.96 -5.43 -10.90
N GLY A 158 -3.13 -6.69 -10.53
CA GLY A 158 -2.44 -7.73 -11.24
C GLY A 158 -3.02 -7.78 -12.65
N GLY A 159 -2.18 -7.93 -13.67
CA GLY A 159 -2.57 -8.81 -14.76
C GLY A 159 -2.92 -10.20 -14.21
N PRO A 160 -3.29 -11.18 -15.04
CA PRO A 160 -3.09 -12.56 -14.62
C PRO A 160 -1.65 -12.64 -14.08
N LEU A 161 -1.50 -12.95 -12.80
CA LEU A 161 -0.18 -13.25 -12.24
C LEU A 161 0.30 -14.42 -13.10
N GLY A 162 1.26 -14.13 -13.98
CA GLY A 162 1.66 -14.99 -15.10
C GLY A 162 2.07 -16.40 -14.68
N ARG A 163 2.22 -16.65 -13.39
CA ARG A 163 1.98 -17.90 -12.66
C ARG A 163 1.75 -17.47 -11.20
N ARG A 164 0.58 -17.78 -10.61
CA ARG A 164 0.25 -17.32 -9.24
C ARG A 164 0.73 -18.27 -8.14
N LEU A 165 1.28 -19.40 -8.51
CA LEU A 165 1.99 -20.33 -7.65
C LEU A 165 3.20 -20.79 -8.45
N PRO A 166 4.40 -20.90 -7.85
CA PRO A 166 5.47 -21.66 -8.47
C PRO A 166 4.93 -23.04 -8.84
N ASP A 167 5.21 -23.51 -10.06
CA ASP A 167 5.06 -24.92 -10.38
C ASP A 167 5.93 -25.74 -9.40
N PRO A 168 5.61 -27.00 -9.09
CA PRO A 168 6.46 -27.85 -8.25
C PRO A 168 7.90 -28.00 -8.74
N ALA A 169 8.17 -27.64 -10.01
CA ALA A 169 9.47 -27.63 -10.65
C ALA A 169 10.16 -26.25 -10.64
N ASP A 170 9.47 -25.18 -10.24
CA ASP A 170 10.07 -23.85 -10.13
C ASP A 170 10.99 -23.80 -8.89
N GLU A 171 12.19 -23.27 -9.05
CA GLU A 171 13.10 -23.06 -7.90
C GLU A 171 12.47 -22.07 -6.91
N PRO A 172 12.55 -22.32 -5.59
CA PRO A 172 12.01 -21.42 -4.58
C PRO A 172 12.62 -20.01 -4.74
N SER A 173 11.77 -18.99 -4.90
CA SER A 173 12.23 -17.60 -4.88
C SER A 173 12.74 -17.26 -3.47
N LEU A 174 14.05 -17.27 -3.30
CA LEU A 174 14.69 -16.97 -2.02
C LEU A 174 14.62 -15.46 -1.75
N ILE A 175 13.90 -15.07 -0.71
CA ILE A 175 13.94 -13.70 -0.20
C ILE A 175 15.03 -13.62 0.85
N ARG A 176 15.83 -12.57 0.79
CA ARG A 176 16.82 -12.29 1.82
C ARG A 176 16.21 -11.39 2.89
N LEU A 177 16.39 -11.73 4.15
CA LEU A 177 16.01 -10.90 5.29
C LEU A 177 17.25 -10.50 6.09
N VAL A 178 17.57 -9.21 6.13
CA VAL A 178 18.61 -8.67 7.01
C VAL A 178 17.94 -8.20 8.30
N VAL A 179 18.22 -8.85 9.42
CA VAL A 179 17.75 -8.46 10.75
C VAL A 179 18.88 -7.72 11.45
N ALA A 180 18.84 -6.39 11.44
CA ALA A 180 19.83 -5.55 12.09
C ALA A 180 19.36 -5.20 13.50
N CYS A 181 20.22 -5.39 14.50
CA CYS A 181 19.88 -5.18 15.90
C CYS A 181 20.87 -4.22 16.54
N ALA A 182 20.36 -3.12 17.09
CA ALA A 182 21.15 -2.14 17.82
C ALA A 182 20.52 -1.87 19.19
N SER A 183 21.29 -2.09 20.26
CA SER A 183 20.86 -1.78 21.62
C SER A 183 22.02 -1.15 22.40
N PRO A 184 22.55 0.01 21.95
CA PRO A 184 23.70 0.65 22.57
C PRO A 184 23.44 1.01 24.03
N ALA A 185 24.51 1.06 24.83
CA ALA A 185 24.41 1.56 26.19
C ALA A 185 24.01 3.05 26.18
N GLY A 186 22.99 3.41 26.96
CA GLY A 186 22.53 4.80 27.10
C GLY A 186 21.37 5.22 26.19
N SER A 187 20.88 4.36 25.29
CA SER A 187 19.71 4.68 24.45
C SER A 187 18.35 4.37 25.09
N GLY A 188 18.33 3.81 26.30
CA GLY A 188 17.12 3.37 27.00
C GLY A 188 17.27 1.97 27.61
N PRO A 189 16.17 1.32 28.02
CA PRO A 189 16.18 -0.07 28.48
C PRO A 189 16.75 -1.01 27.41
N ALA A 190 17.52 -2.01 27.84
CA ALA A 190 18.08 -2.99 26.90
C ALA A 190 16.97 -3.72 26.14
N LEU A 191 17.09 -3.76 24.81
CA LEU A 191 16.15 -4.51 23.97
C LEU A 191 16.38 -6.01 24.14
N ARG A 192 15.29 -6.79 24.11
CA ARG A 192 15.35 -8.26 24.18
C ARG A 192 15.63 -8.87 22.79
N VAL A 193 16.74 -8.45 22.19
CA VAL A 193 17.11 -8.79 20.81
C VAL A 193 17.06 -10.29 20.55
N ASP A 194 17.65 -11.09 21.44
CA ASP A 194 17.69 -12.56 21.28
C ASP A 194 16.29 -13.18 21.24
N THR A 195 15.37 -12.65 22.04
CA THR A 195 13.97 -13.12 22.07
C THR A 195 13.25 -12.78 20.76
N GLU A 196 13.41 -11.56 20.26
CA GLU A 196 12.80 -11.13 19.00
C GLU A 196 13.36 -11.93 17.81
N VAL A 197 14.69 -12.13 17.76
CA VAL A 197 15.34 -12.92 16.71
C VAL A 197 14.93 -14.40 16.77
N ALA A 198 14.81 -14.97 17.97
CA ALA A 198 14.34 -16.35 18.15
C ALA A 198 12.89 -16.52 17.69
N ALA A 199 12.01 -15.57 18.01
CA ALA A 199 10.62 -15.57 17.56
C ALA A 199 10.54 -15.49 16.02
N LEU A 200 11.32 -14.60 15.41
CA LEU A 200 11.38 -14.47 13.94
C LEU A 200 11.83 -15.77 13.26
N ARG A 201 12.88 -16.42 13.78
CA ARG A 201 13.37 -17.71 13.24
C ARG A 201 12.33 -18.82 13.38
N HIS A 202 11.53 -18.80 14.45
CA HIS A 202 10.48 -19.78 14.65
C HIS A 202 9.31 -19.61 13.66
N GLU A 203 8.96 -18.36 13.31
CA GLU A 203 7.83 -18.05 12.44
C GLU A 203 8.17 -18.06 10.95
N LEU A 204 9.43 -17.82 10.56
CA LEU A 204 9.83 -17.70 9.16
C LEU A 204 10.27 -19.04 8.55
N PRO A 205 9.74 -19.42 7.37
CA PRO A 205 10.16 -20.63 6.70
C PRO A 205 11.57 -20.51 6.11
N GLU A 206 12.52 -21.30 6.61
CA GLU A 206 13.92 -21.30 6.15
C GLU A 206 14.09 -21.63 4.66
N VAL A 207 13.12 -22.34 4.06
CA VAL A 207 13.14 -22.75 2.65
C VAL A 207 12.93 -21.57 1.70
N ALA A 208 12.28 -20.49 2.15
CA ALA A 208 11.95 -19.32 1.33
C ALA A 208 12.65 -18.04 1.79
N VAL A 209 13.21 -18.02 3.01
CA VAL A 209 13.82 -16.82 3.59
C VAL A 209 15.24 -17.12 4.08
N ARG A 210 16.22 -16.45 3.48
CA ARG A 210 17.60 -16.45 3.97
C ARG A 210 17.80 -15.28 4.93
N THR A 211 17.85 -15.60 6.22
CA THR A 211 18.02 -14.60 7.28
C THR A 211 19.49 -14.35 7.59
N THR A 212 19.91 -13.08 7.59
CA THR A 212 21.22 -12.63 8.09
C THR A 212 20.98 -11.73 9.30
N VAL A 213 21.50 -12.11 10.47
CA VAL A 213 21.41 -11.29 11.68
C VAL A 213 22.67 -10.44 11.82
N VAL A 214 22.50 -9.14 11.96
CA VAL A 214 23.57 -8.17 12.23
C VAL A 214 23.43 -7.72 13.67
N GLU A 215 24.11 -8.42 14.57
CA GLU A 215 24.21 -8.04 15.98
C GLU A 215 25.09 -6.80 16.12
N ARG A 216 24.76 -5.91 17.05
CA ARG A 216 25.48 -4.65 17.29
C ARG A 216 25.63 -3.86 15.99
N ALA A 217 24.49 -3.53 15.39
CA ALA A 217 24.40 -2.89 14.09
C ALA A 217 24.98 -1.47 14.14
N THR A 218 26.15 -1.30 13.52
CA THR A 218 26.71 0.00 13.12
C THR A 218 26.28 0.33 11.69
N ARG A 219 26.49 1.57 11.23
CA ARG A 219 26.23 1.96 9.84
C ARG A 219 27.01 1.09 8.87
N GLU A 220 28.30 0.91 9.12
CA GLU A 220 29.22 0.14 8.28
C GLU A 220 28.83 -1.33 8.24
N ARG A 221 28.43 -1.91 9.37
CA ARG A 221 28.00 -3.31 9.43
C ARG A 221 26.65 -3.51 8.73
N LEU A 222 25.74 -2.55 8.84
CA LEU A 222 24.48 -2.55 8.10
C LEU A 222 24.75 -2.44 6.60
N GLU A 223 25.56 -1.48 6.15
CA GLU A 223 25.94 -1.30 4.75
C GLU A 223 26.64 -2.54 4.17
N ALA A 224 27.61 -3.11 4.90
CA ALA A 224 28.32 -4.32 4.49
C ALA A 224 27.37 -5.51 4.39
N ALA A 225 26.44 -5.65 5.33
CA ALA A 225 25.40 -6.66 5.23
C ALA A 225 24.56 -6.41 3.98
N LEU A 226 24.03 -5.21 3.78
CA LEU A 226 23.19 -4.90 2.62
C LEU A 226 23.88 -5.15 1.28
N GLY A 227 25.18 -4.83 1.17
CA GLY A 227 25.98 -5.09 -0.03
C GLY A 227 26.27 -6.58 -0.29
N ALA A 228 26.19 -7.44 0.73
CA ALA A 228 26.31 -8.88 0.53
C ALA A 228 25.05 -9.43 -0.17
N HIS A 229 25.20 -10.26 -1.21
CA HIS A 229 24.06 -10.85 -1.93
C HIS A 229 23.08 -9.85 -2.56
N GLY A 230 23.61 -8.81 -3.22
CA GLY A 230 22.81 -7.81 -3.95
C GLY A 230 22.04 -8.34 -5.16
N ASP A 231 22.22 -9.62 -5.48
CA ASP A 231 21.47 -10.38 -6.50
C ASP A 231 20.10 -10.86 -6.00
N LEU A 232 19.86 -10.86 -4.68
CA LEU A 232 18.61 -11.32 -4.08
C LEU A 232 17.69 -10.16 -3.66
N PRO A 233 16.36 -10.31 -3.80
CA PRO A 233 15.42 -9.35 -3.23
C PRO A 233 15.58 -9.32 -1.71
N THR A 234 15.90 -8.13 -1.16
CA THR A 234 16.30 -7.98 0.25
C THR A 234 15.29 -7.14 1.02
N ALA A 235 14.73 -7.72 2.08
CA ALA A 235 13.98 -7.04 3.13
C ALA A 235 14.90 -6.74 4.32
N VAL A 236 14.68 -5.62 4.99
CA VAL A 236 15.45 -5.20 6.17
C VAL A 236 14.50 -5.02 7.34
N LEU A 237 14.81 -5.67 8.45
CA LEU A 237 14.16 -5.47 9.74
C LEU A 237 15.17 -4.86 10.70
N LEU A 238 14.92 -3.64 11.14
CA LEU A 238 15.76 -2.95 12.11
C LEU A 238 15.11 -2.98 13.49
N ILE A 239 15.76 -3.63 14.45
CA ILE A 239 15.38 -3.68 15.86
C ILE A 239 16.31 -2.72 16.60
N ALA A 240 15.83 -1.50 16.84
CA ALA A 240 16.60 -0.44 17.47
C ALA A 240 15.70 0.51 18.24
N HIS A 241 16.29 1.28 19.16
CA HIS A 241 15.61 2.43 19.75
C HIS A 241 15.49 3.55 18.73
N GLY A 242 14.37 4.27 18.79
CA GLY A 242 14.14 5.46 17.96
C GLY A 242 13.56 6.59 18.78
N THR A 243 13.91 7.80 18.41
CA THR A 243 13.40 9.05 18.98
C THR A 243 12.97 9.99 17.87
N TYR A 244 12.22 11.02 18.22
CA TYR A 244 11.98 12.15 17.33
C TYR A 244 12.82 13.31 17.84
N ASP A 245 13.70 13.82 16.99
CA ASP A 245 14.51 15.01 17.26
C ASP A 245 13.72 16.23 16.83
N GLU A 246 13.27 17.04 17.79
CA GLU A 246 12.46 18.24 17.55
C GLU A 246 13.27 19.36 16.89
N ASP A 247 14.58 19.43 17.15
CA ASP A 247 15.46 20.47 16.58
C ASP A 247 15.73 20.19 15.10
N LEU A 248 15.93 18.91 14.76
CA LEU A 248 16.07 18.47 13.37
C LEU A 248 14.72 18.28 12.67
N GLY A 249 13.63 18.17 13.42
CA GLY A 249 12.29 17.86 12.93
C GLY A 249 12.21 16.49 12.24
N LYS A 250 12.97 15.50 12.72
CA LYS A 250 13.15 14.20 12.06
C LYS A 250 13.18 13.05 13.06
N GLY A 251 12.75 11.87 12.59
CA GLY A 251 12.99 10.62 13.32
C GLY A 251 14.48 10.28 13.31
N VAL A 252 14.98 9.82 14.46
CA VAL A 252 16.36 9.38 14.64
C VAL A 252 16.33 7.95 15.15
N VAL A 253 17.13 7.08 14.54
CA VAL A 253 17.33 5.70 15.01
C VAL A 253 18.70 5.60 15.68
N HIS A 254 18.75 4.95 16.83
CA HIS A 254 19.97 4.75 17.60
C HIS A 254 20.66 3.45 17.16
N LEU A 255 21.63 3.57 16.26
CA LEU A 255 22.56 2.49 15.93
C LEU A 255 23.71 2.42 16.95
N GLU A 256 24.56 1.42 16.82
CA GLU A 256 25.77 1.32 17.63
C GLU A 256 26.97 1.97 16.95
N THR A 257 27.82 2.64 17.74
CA THR A 257 29.20 2.92 17.36
C THR A 257 30.06 1.65 17.52
N ASP A 258 31.26 1.61 16.93
CA ASP A 258 32.22 0.50 17.13
C ASP A 258 32.53 0.24 18.61
N ARG A 259 32.45 1.29 19.43
CA ARG A 259 32.69 1.24 20.89
C ARG A 259 31.45 0.83 21.69
N GLY A 260 30.32 0.53 21.06
CA GLY A 260 29.06 0.14 21.71
C GLY A 260 28.27 1.30 22.31
N GLY A 261 28.68 2.54 22.06
CA GLY A 261 27.92 3.74 22.40
C GLY A 261 26.85 4.06 21.34
N VAL A 262 26.00 5.04 21.63
CA VAL A 262 24.90 5.46 20.76
C VAL A 262 25.43 6.21 19.53
N ASP A 263 25.01 5.76 18.35
CA ASP A 263 25.15 6.48 17.08
C ASP A 263 23.75 6.95 16.61
N PRO A 264 23.40 8.24 16.77
CA PRO A 264 22.13 8.77 16.28
C PRO A 264 22.15 8.90 14.75
N VAL A 265 21.28 8.16 14.07
CA VAL A 265 21.14 8.15 12.61
C VAL A 265 19.79 8.76 12.21
N PRO A 266 19.78 9.96 11.62
CA PRO A 266 18.58 10.55 11.05
C PRO A 266 17.92 9.65 9.99
N ALA A 267 16.58 9.68 9.91
CA ALA A 267 15.80 8.80 9.05
C ALA A 267 16.11 8.92 7.56
N ASP A 268 16.49 10.11 7.09
CA ASP A 268 16.91 10.39 5.71
C ASP A 268 18.26 9.75 5.38
N LEU A 269 19.22 9.84 6.30
CA LEU A 269 20.50 9.16 6.17
C LEU A 269 20.32 7.64 6.17
N LEU A 270 19.49 7.11 7.08
CA LEU A 270 19.16 5.68 7.10
C LEU A 270 18.48 5.25 5.80
N SER A 271 17.53 6.05 5.29
CA SER A 271 16.87 5.79 4.01
C SER A 271 17.86 5.81 2.85
N GLY A 272 18.82 6.74 2.86
CA GLY A 272 19.91 6.80 1.88
C GLY A 272 20.80 5.55 1.92
N ILE A 273 21.11 5.03 3.12
CA ILE A 273 21.82 3.75 3.28
C ILE A 273 21.04 2.59 2.66
N LEU A 274 19.72 2.52 2.93
CA LEU A 274 18.86 1.46 2.41
C LEU A 274 18.65 1.54 0.89
N LEU A 275 18.55 2.74 0.32
CA LEU A 275 18.34 2.95 -1.11
C LEU A 275 19.59 2.69 -1.96
N LYS A 276 20.79 2.86 -1.38
CA LYS A 276 22.05 2.52 -2.04
C LYS A 276 22.27 1.01 -2.13
N ALA A 277 21.54 0.22 -1.36
CA ALA A 277 21.69 -1.22 -1.35
C ALA A 277 21.10 -1.86 -2.62
N PRO A 278 21.89 -2.62 -3.40
CA PRO A 278 21.37 -3.37 -4.54
C PRO A 278 20.33 -4.40 -4.08
N GLY A 279 19.14 -4.40 -4.70
CA GLY A 279 18.07 -5.36 -4.39
C GLY A 279 17.11 -4.95 -3.27
N CYS A 280 17.32 -3.81 -2.61
CA CYS A 280 16.32 -3.21 -1.72
C CYS A 280 15.31 -2.39 -2.54
N ALA A 281 14.18 -3.00 -2.89
CA ALA A 281 13.09 -2.28 -3.52
C ALA A 281 12.32 -1.47 -2.47
N SER A 282 12.38 -0.13 -2.56
CA SER A 282 11.30 0.70 -2.04
C SER A 282 10.05 0.46 -2.92
N PRO A 283 8.82 0.36 -2.36
CA PRO A 283 7.62 0.04 -3.13
C PRO A 283 7.21 1.09 -4.18
N SER A 284 8.06 2.05 -4.52
CA SER A 284 7.81 3.10 -5.50
C SER A 284 8.99 3.31 -6.45
N SER A 285 9.26 2.34 -7.32
CA SER A 285 9.71 2.59 -8.70
C SER A 285 9.91 1.27 -9.41
N THR A 286 9.03 0.97 -10.35
CA THR A 286 9.39 0.09 -11.46
C THR A 286 9.10 0.87 -12.72
N SER A 287 10.12 1.60 -13.18
CA SER A 287 10.22 1.95 -14.58
C SER A 287 10.30 0.64 -15.36
N VAL A 288 9.29 0.37 -16.17
CA VAL A 288 9.33 -0.72 -17.14
C VAL A 288 10.36 -0.33 -18.21
N PRO A 289 11.36 -1.16 -18.52
CA PRO A 289 12.22 -0.88 -19.67
C PRO A 289 11.40 -1.05 -20.95
N GLU A 290 11.41 -0.02 -21.80
CA GLU A 290 10.85 -0.10 -23.15
C GLU A 290 11.46 -1.30 -23.91
N PRO A 291 10.65 -2.10 -24.63
CA PRO A 291 11.20 -3.13 -25.49
C PRO A 291 11.92 -2.47 -26.67
N THR A 292 13.23 -2.72 -26.74
CA THR A 292 14.08 -2.37 -27.87
C THR A 292 13.48 -2.98 -29.14
N VAL A 293 12.94 -2.13 -30.02
CA VAL A 293 12.49 -2.51 -31.36
C VAL A 293 13.73 -2.86 -32.18
N ARG A 294 14.02 -4.16 -32.33
CA ARG A 294 14.87 -4.66 -33.42
C ARG A 294 13.98 -5.05 -34.59
N ALA A 295 14.14 -4.29 -35.67
CA ALA A 295 13.59 -4.59 -36.98
C ALA A 295 14.05 -5.97 -37.46
N ALA A 296 13.12 -6.78 -37.93
CA ALA A 296 13.37 -7.85 -38.88
C ALA A 296 12.49 -7.60 -40.11
N THR A 297 13.17 -7.33 -41.21
CA THR A 297 12.63 -6.98 -42.52
C THR A 297 12.12 -8.24 -43.25
N ALA A 298 11.04 -8.04 -44.00
CA ALA A 298 10.60 -8.77 -45.19
C ALA A 298 10.09 -10.24 -45.06
N CYS A 299 8.78 -10.41 -45.31
CA CYS A 299 8.28 -11.10 -46.51
C CYS A 299 6.77 -10.79 -46.70
N THR A 300 6.46 -9.98 -47.71
CA THR A 300 5.18 -10.01 -48.48
C THR A 300 5.45 -10.84 -49.74
N PRO A 301 4.46 -11.43 -50.46
CA PRO A 301 3.16 -10.85 -50.83
C PRO A 301 2.01 -11.89 -50.71
N SER A 302 0.74 -11.75 -51.08
CA SER A 302 -0.01 -10.88 -52.00
C SER A 302 -1.52 -10.96 -51.68
N ARG A 303 -2.27 -9.98 -52.22
CA ARG A 303 -3.73 -9.71 -52.20
C ARG A 303 -4.62 -10.95 -52.45
N SER A 304 -5.85 -11.04 -51.92
CA SER A 304 -7.03 -10.33 -52.45
C SER A 304 -8.30 -10.54 -51.58
N PRO A 305 -9.33 -9.67 -51.69
CA PRO A 305 -10.45 -9.58 -50.76
C PRO A 305 -11.73 -10.30 -51.24
N GLY A 306 -12.55 -10.73 -50.28
CA GLY A 306 -13.98 -10.98 -50.50
C GLY A 306 -14.40 -12.44 -50.42
N SER A 307 -15.03 -12.81 -49.31
CA SER A 307 -16.29 -13.57 -49.38
C SER A 307 -17.02 -13.52 -48.04
N ARG A 308 -18.26 -13.03 -48.10
CA ARG A 308 -19.29 -13.37 -47.12
C ARG A 308 -19.63 -14.84 -47.34
N ARG A 309 -19.57 -15.67 -46.31
CA ARG A 309 -20.38 -16.89 -46.24
C ARG A 309 -21.00 -17.04 -44.86
N ARG A 310 -22.30 -17.27 -44.93
CA ARG A 310 -23.30 -17.56 -43.91
C ARG A 310 -23.25 -19.07 -43.58
N TRP A 311 -24.07 -19.48 -42.60
CA TRP A 311 -24.44 -20.86 -42.17
C TRP A 311 -23.49 -21.45 -41.11
N SER A 312 -23.94 -22.12 -40.03
CA SER A 312 -25.25 -22.66 -39.66
C SER A 312 -25.25 -23.10 -38.18
N ALA A 313 -26.45 -23.17 -37.60
CA ALA A 313 -26.74 -23.77 -36.30
C ALA A 313 -26.74 -25.31 -36.35
N GLY A 314 -26.44 -25.95 -35.21
CA GLY A 314 -26.52 -27.38 -34.94
C GLY A 314 -25.31 -27.81 -34.09
N ALA A 315 -25.39 -28.56 -33.00
CA ALA A 315 -26.49 -29.24 -32.33
C ALA A 315 -26.09 -29.49 -30.86
N CYS A 316 -27.07 -29.49 -29.95
CA CYS A 316 -26.94 -30.13 -28.62
C CYS A 316 -27.11 -31.64 -28.74
N PRO A 317 -26.52 -32.42 -27.82
CA PRO A 317 -27.17 -33.63 -27.32
C PRO A 317 -27.56 -33.46 -25.83
N ARG A 318 -28.78 -33.94 -25.55
CA ARG A 318 -29.39 -34.11 -24.23
C ARG A 318 -28.86 -35.39 -23.56
N SER A 319 -28.77 -35.38 -22.23
CA SER A 319 -29.35 -36.44 -21.37
C SER A 319 -29.25 -36.06 -19.89
N SER A 320 -30.42 -35.89 -19.25
CA SER A 320 -30.66 -35.92 -17.79
C SER A 320 -30.99 -37.39 -17.36
N PRO A 321 -31.29 -37.78 -16.09
CA PRO A 321 -32.38 -37.20 -15.26
C PRO A 321 -32.28 -37.24 -13.70
N CYS A 322 -33.14 -36.39 -13.09
CA CYS A 322 -33.99 -36.57 -11.88
C CYS A 322 -33.42 -36.69 -10.44
N ALA A 323 -33.77 -35.71 -9.59
CA ALA A 323 -34.77 -35.81 -8.47
C ALA A 323 -35.04 -34.37 -7.92
N ALA A 324 -36.23 -33.77 -8.12
CA ALA A 324 -37.40 -33.70 -7.21
C ALA A 324 -37.09 -33.20 -5.78
N GLY A 325 -37.74 -32.23 -5.14
CA GLY A 325 -38.81 -31.25 -5.38
C GLY A 325 -38.56 -30.10 -4.37
N SER A 326 -39.32 -29.02 -4.20
CA SER A 326 -40.71 -28.70 -4.44
C SER A 326 -40.86 -27.16 -4.42
N ALA A 327 -41.67 -26.64 -5.33
CA ALA A 327 -42.02 -25.22 -5.43
C ALA A 327 -43.14 -24.82 -4.46
N THR A 328 -43.14 -23.55 -4.05
CA THR A 328 -44.40 -22.81 -3.90
C THR A 328 -44.21 -21.37 -4.37
N CYS A 329 -44.78 -21.06 -5.54
CA CYS A 329 -45.11 -19.70 -5.96
C CYS A 329 -46.36 -19.23 -5.21
N ARG A 330 -46.41 -17.96 -4.83
CA ARG A 330 -47.64 -17.17 -4.80
C ARG A 330 -47.42 -15.85 -5.52
N ARG A 331 -48.26 -15.60 -6.53
CA ARG A 331 -48.38 -14.36 -7.31
C ARG A 331 -49.24 -13.33 -6.58
N ALA A 332 -48.82 -12.07 -6.74
CA ALA A 332 -49.59 -10.86 -7.04
C ALA A 332 -50.91 -10.55 -6.32
N ALA A 333 -50.97 -9.36 -5.72
CA ALA A 333 -52.10 -8.44 -5.91
C ALA A 333 -51.66 -6.98 -5.75
N SER A 334 -52.07 -6.17 -6.73
CA SER A 334 -52.05 -4.72 -6.77
C SER A 334 -53.29 -4.17 -6.05
N ALA A 335 -53.17 -3.07 -5.32
CA ALA A 335 -54.26 -2.10 -5.10
C ALA A 335 -53.70 -0.74 -4.70
N ARG A 336 -54.19 0.30 -5.39
CA ARG A 336 -54.02 1.73 -5.08
C ARG A 336 -55.14 2.19 -4.12
N ASN A 337 -54.95 3.40 -3.60
CA ASN A 337 -55.90 4.33 -2.98
C ASN A 337 -56.31 4.05 -1.52
N SER A 338 -55.77 4.86 -0.61
CA SER A 338 -56.49 5.92 0.13
C SER A 338 -55.45 6.89 0.69
#